data_AF-A0A3D9H2S0-F1
#
_entry.id   AF-A0A3D9H2S0-F1
#
_cell.length_a   1.000
_cell.length_b   1.000
_cell.length_c   1.000
_cell.angle_alpha   90.00
_cell.angle_beta   90.00
_cell.angle_gamma   90.00
#
_symmetry.space_group_name_H-M   'P 1'
#
loop_
_entity.id
_entity.type
_entity.pdbx_description
1 polymer ?
#
loop_
_entity_poly.entity_id
_entity_poly.type
_entity_poly.pdbx_seq_one_letter_code
_entity_poly.pdbx_strand_id
1 'polypeptide(L)'
;MRGIITILTLAVLSACSSPVWPPERGGGMAERTPAARHAVFSKVTDSRRDRLFDRLMVLETALEAMIADGADRKARAEVNLAQKKTVRIRREIAGHLFGEAEKDLIALKERLNRIRNRIYPFNDRDEPRDL
;
A
#
# COMPACT_ATOMS: atom_id res chain seq x y z
N MET A 1 -60.35 29.82 7.01
CA MET A 1 -60.11 28.38 6.74
C MET A 1 -59.06 28.20 5.63
N ARG A 2 -57.81 28.60 5.85
CA ARG A 2 -56.72 28.46 4.85
C ARG A 2 -55.34 28.10 5.45
N GLY A 3 -55.26 27.93 6.78
CA GLY A 3 -54.00 27.67 7.49
C GLY A 3 -53.79 26.24 7.99
N ILE A 4 -54.78 25.34 7.82
CA ILE A 4 -54.70 23.96 8.36
C ILE A 4 -54.09 22.98 7.33
N ILE A 5 -54.12 23.32 6.03
CA ILE A 5 -53.69 22.41 4.96
C ILE A 5 -52.16 22.38 4.80
N THR A 6 -51.44 23.40 5.24
CA THR A 6 -49.99 23.50 5.07
C THR A 6 -49.17 22.73 6.11
N ILE A 7 -49.76 22.34 7.24
CA ILE A 7 -49.03 21.60 8.29
C ILE A 7 -48.96 20.10 7.95
N LEU A 8 -49.92 19.57 7.19
CA LEU A 8 -49.98 18.14 6.88
C LEU A 8 -48.95 17.69 5.85
N THR A 9 -48.46 18.59 4.99
CA THR A 9 -47.49 18.24 3.94
C THR A 9 -46.04 18.28 4.42
N LEU A 10 -45.73 18.98 5.52
CA LEU A 10 -44.38 19.05 6.06
C LEU A 10 -43.98 17.78 6.86
N ALA A 11 -44.96 17.03 7.36
CA ALA A 11 -44.73 15.83 8.16
C ALA A 11 -44.35 14.59 7.30
N VAL A 12 -44.71 14.57 6.02
CA VAL A 12 -44.48 13.39 5.15
C VAL A 12 -43.03 13.35 4.63
N LEU A 13 -42.35 14.49 4.50
CA LEU A 13 -40.95 14.52 4.02
C LEU A 13 -39.90 14.22 5.10
N SER A 14 -40.26 14.28 6.38
CA SER A 14 -39.32 13.98 7.49
C SER A 14 -39.21 12.48 7.82
N ALA A 15 -39.98 11.61 7.16
CA ALA A 15 -39.96 10.17 7.40
C ALA A 15 -39.01 9.38 6.48
N CYS A 16 -38.38 10.03 5.48
CA CYS A 16 -37.41 9.39 4.58
C CYS A 16 -35.94 9.69 4.92
N SER A 17 -35.65 10.42 6.01
CA SER A 17 -34.29 10.77 6.42
C SER A 17 -33.72 9.85 7.50
N SER A 18 -34.15 8.59 7.56
CA SER A 18 -33.48 7.57 8.36
C SER A 18 -32.43 6.85 7.51
N PRO A 19 -31.11 7.07 7.72
CA PRO A 19 -30.11 6.13 7.25
C PRO A 19 -30.20 4.90 8.16
N VAL A 20 -31.18 4.02 7.89
CA VAL A 20 -31.17 2.66 8.45
C VAL A 20 -30.02 1.94 7.76
N TRP A 21 -28.84 2.11 8.35
CA TRP A 21 -27.67 1.33 8.02
C TRP A 21 -27.96 -0.11 8.41
N PRO A 22 -27.88 -1.10 7.50
CA PRO A 22 -28.10 -2.48 7.87
C PRO A 22 -27.02 -2.93 8.87
N PRO A 23 -27.38 -3.60 9.98
CA PRO A 23 -26.43 -4.05 11.00
C PRO A 23 -25.49 -5.17 10.52
N GLU A 24 -25.68 -5.68 9.30
CA GLU A 24 -24.86 -6.75 8.74
C GLU A 24 -24.41 -6.40 7.32
N ARG A 25 -23.39 -5.55 7.21
CA ARG A 25 -22.45 -5.58 6.08
C ARG A 25 -21.21 -6.34 6.50
N GLY A 26 -21.33 -7.67 6.56
CA GLY A 26 -20.19 -8.56 6.33
C GLY A 26 -19.75 -8.39 4.89
N GLY A 27 -18.79 -7.48 4.66
CA GLY A 27 -18.33 -7.17 3.31
C GLY A 27 -17.52 -5.90 3.26
N GLY A 28 -16.30 -5.94 3.81
CA GLY A 28 -15.35 -4.84 3.78
C GLY A 28 -14.79 -4.57 5.17
N MET A 29 -13.47 -4.51 5.25
CA MET A 29 -12.68 -4.29 6.47
C MET A 29 -12.65 -5.48 7.45
N ALA A 30 -11.68 -6.36 7.22
CA ALA A 30 -10.95 -6.96 8.34
C ALA A 30 -10.12 -5.84 9.01
N GLU A 31 -10.79 -4.93 9.71
CA GLU A 31 -10.16 -4.15 10.77
C GLU A 31 -9.79 -5.14 11.88
N ARG A 32 -8.53 -5.59 11.88
CA ARG A 32 -7.96 -6.17 13.10
C ARG A 32 -7.29 -5.04 13.86
N THR A 33 -7.96 -4.64 14.93
CA THR A 33 -7.44 -3.81 16.01
C THR A 33 -6.07 -4.31 16.51
N PRO A 34 -5.12 -3.41 16.82
CA PRO A 34 -3.81 -3.79 17.34
C PRO A 34 -3.86 -3.86 18.88
N ALA A 35 -4.04 -5.04 19.47
CA ALA A 35 -3.69 -5.26 20.88
C ALA A 35 -3.72 -6.76 21.25
N ALA A 36 -2.55 -7.41 21.18
CA ALA A 36 -2.13 -8.41 22.16
C ALA A 36 -0.64 -8.66 21.96
N ARG A 37 0.17 -8.14 22.89
CA ARG A 37 1.58 -8.48 23.04
C ARG A 37 1.71 -9.94 23.46
N HIS A 38 2.80 -10.56 22.99
CA HIS A 38 3.35 -11.87 23.37
C HIS A 38 2.73 -13.11 22.70
N ALA A 39 3.23 -13.40 21.49
CA ALA A 39 3.54 -14.78 21.13
C ALA A 39 5.05 -14.99 21.29
N VAL A 40 5.39 -15.98 22.11
CA VAL A 40 6.71 -16.44 22.48
C VAL A 40 7.52 -16.81 21.24
N PHE A 41 8.81 -16.46 21.25
CA PHE A 41 9.81 -16.80 20.24
C PHE A 41 9.63 -18.22 19.66
N SER A 42 9.26 -18.31 18.39
CA SER A 42 9.75 -19.41 17.55
C SER A 42 11.11 -18.96 17.02
N LYS A 43 12.17 -19.42 17.69
CA LYS A 43 13.59 -19.12 17.44
C LYS A 43 14.13 -19.85 16.20
N VAL A 44 13.30 -19.93 15.16
CA VAL A 44 13.61 -20.31 13.77
C VAL A 44 12.65 -19.48 12.90
N THR A 45 12.72 -18.14 12.98
CA THR A 45 12.00 -17.31 12.00
C THR A 45 12.60 -17.61 10.64
N ASP A 46 11.75 -18.15 9.76
CA ASP A 46 11.99 -18.47 8.35
C ASP A 46 13.13 -17.65 7.75
N SER A 47 14.33 -18.24 7.61
CA SER A 47 15.48 -17.57 6.98
C SER A 47 15.14 -16.99 5.60
N ARG A 48 14.11 -17.55 4.95
CA ARG A 48 13.54 -17.03 3.71
C ARG A 48 12.76 -15.73 3.92
N ARG A 49 11.88 -15.64 4.92
CA ARG A 49 11.13 -14.42 5.23
C ARG A 49 12.08 -13.26 5.54
N ASP A 50 13.05 -13.49 6.40
CA ASP A 50 13.98 -12.45 6.84
C ASP A 50 14.80 -11.93 5.64
N ARG A 51 15.32 -12.84 4.80
CA ARG A 51 15.99 -12.47 3.53
C ARG A 51 15.11 -11.66 2.58
N LEU A 52 13.81 -11.95 2.50
CA LEU A 52 12.89 -11.19 1.65
C LEU A 52 12.62 -9.80 2.21
N PHE A 53 12.49 -9.67 3.53
CA PHE A 53 12.38 -8.37 4.17
C PHE A 53 13.65 -7.54 3.99
N ASP A 54 14.83 -8.12 4.19
CA ASP A 54 16.11 -7.43 3.99
C ASP A 54 16.24 -6.90 2.57
N ARG A 55 15.93 -7.74 1.56
CA ARG A 55 15.93 -7.32 0.16
C ARG A 55 14.91 -6.22 -0.12
N LEU A 56 13.72 -6.32 0.47
CA LEU A 56 12.71 -5.27 0.33
C LEU A 56 13.19 -3.95 0.94
N MET A 57 13.81 -3.98 2.12
CA MET A 57 14.32 -2.77 2.78
C MET A 57 15.38 -2.05 1.93
N VAL A 58 16.27 -2.80 1.27
CA VAL A 58 17.26 -2.21 0.34
C VAL A 58 16.57 -1.48 -0.80
N LEU A 59 15.56 -2.08 -1.43
CA LEU A 59 14.82 -1.48 -2.54
C LEU A 59 13.95 -0.29 -2.08
N GLU A 60 13.38 -0.35 -0.88
CA GLU A 60 12.63 0.75 -0.28
C GLU A 60 13.53 1.95 -0.01
N THR A 61 14.71 1.72 0.59
CA THR A 61 15.73 2.75 0.81
C THR A 61 16.16 3.39 -0.52
N ALA A 62 16.37 2.57 -1.55
CA ALA A 62 16.73 3.08 -2.88
C ALA A 62 15.59 3.92 -3.50
N LEU A 63 14.33 3.50 -3.35
CA LEU A 63 13.17 4.26 -3.81
C LEU A 63 13.05 5.60 -3.06
N GLU A 64 13.24 5.60 -1.74
CA GLU A 64 13.23 6.81 -0.91
C GLU A 64 14.33 7.79 -1.31
N ALA A 65 15.55 7.30 -1.55
CA ALA A 65 16.64 8.11 -2.06
C ALA A 65 16.29 8.75 -3.42
N MET A 66 15.73 7.99 -4.36
CA MET A 66 15.27 8.54 -5.64
C MET A 66 14.18 9.60 -5.45
N ILE A 67 13.24 9.39 -4.52
CA ILE A 67 12.20 10.38 -4.20
C ILE A 67 12.84 11.67 -3.66
N ALA A 68 13.82 11.56 -2.76
CA ALA A 68 14.57 12.70 -2.23
C ALA A 68 15.31 13.46 -3.35
N ASP A 69 15.85 12.77 -4.34
CA ASP A 69 16.46 13.36 -5.55
C ASP A 69 15.44 14.00 -6.51
N GLY A 70 14.14 13.90 -6.20
CA GLY A 70 13.06 14.49 -6.98
C GLY A 70 12.52 13.58 -8.09
N ALA A 71 12.64 12.25 -7.95
CA ALA A 71 11.98 11.28 -8.83
C ALA A 71 10.50 11.58 -9.02
N ASP A 72 9.81 12.02 -7.97
CA ASP A 72 8.37 12.29 -8.02
C ASP A 72 8.02 13.42 -9.01
N ARG A 73 8.94 14.35 -9.26
CA ARG A 73 8.73 15.43 -10.26
C ARG A 73 8.89 14.93 -11.70
N LYS A 74 9.81 13.98 -11.93
CA LYS A 74 10.16 13.50 -13.28
C LYS A 74 9.41 12.22 -13.69
N ALA A 75 9.03 11.39 -12.72
CA ALA A 75 8.51 10.04 -12.94
C ALA A 75 7.41 9.65 -11.92
N ARG A 76 6.56 10.60 -11.52
CA ARG A 76 5.48 10.42 -10.51
C ARG A 76 4.69 9.11 -10.64
N ALA A 77 4.24 8.79 -11.85
CA ALA A 77 3.44 7.59 -12.08
C ALA A 77 4.22 6.31 -11.75
N GLU A 78 5.50 6.25 -12.09
CA GLU A 78 6.37 5.10 -11.80
C GLU A 78 6.67 4.99 -10.31
N VAL A 79 6.93 6.12 -9.64
CA VAL A 79 7.14 6.19 -8.19
C VAL A 79 5.92 5.67 -7.44
N ASN A 80 4.72 6.15 -7.79
CA ASN A 80 3.47 5.69 -7.18
C ASN A 80 3.26 4.18 -7.37
N LEU A 81 3.58 3.66 -8.56
CA LEU A 81 3.48 2.23 -8.83
C LEU A 81 4.51 1.42 -8.03
N ALA A 82 5.73 1.93 -7.86
CA ALA A 82 6.75 1.32 -7.03
C ALA A 82 6.33 1.27 -5.55
N GLN A 83 5.80 2.36 -5.00
CA GLN A 83 5.27 2.40 -3.62
C GLN A 83 4.09 1.45 -3.41
N LYS A 84 3.17 1.34 -4.38
CA LYS A 84 2.09 0.35 -4.29
C LYS A 84 2.63 -1.09 -4.30
N LYS A 85 3.68 -1.33 -5.09
CA LYS A 85 4.33 -2.63 -5.18
C LYS A 85 5.04 -3.01 -3.88
N THR A 86 5.73 -2.09 -3.21
CA THR A 86 6.37 -2.36 -1.90
C THR A 86 5.34 -2.78 -0.86
N VAL A 87 4.21 -2.05 -0.76
CA VAL A 87 3.09 -2.42 0.13
C VAL A 87 2.54 -3.81 -0.18
N ARG A 88 2.41 -4.17 -1.47
CA ARG A 88 1.98 -5.50 -1.89
C ARG A 88 2.97 -6.58 -1.46
N ILE A 89 4.27 -6.40 -1.70
CA ILE A 89 5.32 -7.35 -1.30
C ILE A 89 5.29 -7.55 0.23
N ARG A 90 5.16 -6.48 1.02
CA ARG A 90 5.03 -6.61 2.50
C ARG A 90 3.87 -7.53 2.90
N ARG A 91 2.73 -7.41 2.22
CA ARG A 91 1.56 -8.27 2.45
C ARG A 91 1.81 -9.71 2.03
N GLU A 92 2.48 -9.93 0.90
CA GLU A 92 2.82 -11.27 0.41
C GLU A 92 3.81 -11.97 1.35
N ILE A 93 4.83 -11.28 1.85
CA ILE A 93 5.78 -11.83 2.84
C ILE A 93 5.05 -12.16 4.15
N ALA A 94 4.20 -11.26 4.65
CA ALA A 94 3.40 -11.49 5.85
C ALA A 94 2.42 -12.67 5.68
N GLY A 95 1.85 -12.82 4.48
CA GLY A 95 0.95 -13.90 4.09
C GLY A 95 1.64 -15.20 3.67
N HIS A 96 2.97 -15.32 3.86
CA HIS A 96 3.76 -16.49 3.47
C HIS A 96 3.73 -16.84 1.96
N LEU A 97 3.37 -15.89 1.10
CA LEU A 97 3.37 -16.03 -0.36
C LEU A 97 4.77 -15.73 -0.94
N PHE A 98 5.78 -16.48 -0.48
CA PHE A 98 7.18 -16.15 -0.74
C PHE A 98 7.57 -16.18 -2.22
N GLY A 99 6.99 -17.09 -3.01
CA GLY A 99 7.25 -17.16 -4.45
C GLY A 99 6.72 -15.94 -5.21
N GLU A 100 5.56 -15.41 -4.81
CA GLU A 100 5.02 -14.18 -5.39
C GLU A 100 5.82 -12.96 -4.94
N ALA A 101 6.18 -12.90 -3.65
CA ALA A 101 7.04 -11.85 -3.13
C ALA A 101 8.40 -11.78 -3.85
N GLU A 102 9.02 -12.93 -4.17
CA GLU A 102 10.27 -12.98 -4.94
C GLU A 102 10.12 -12.43 -6.36
N LYS A 103 9.04 -12.81 -7.07
CA LYS A 103 8.74 -12.27 -8.40
C LYS A 103 8.49 -10.76 -8.33
N ASP A 104 7.73 -10.32 -7.34
CA ASP A 104 7.40 -8.90 -7.18
C ASP A 104 8.61 -8.06 -6.77
N LEU A 105 9.58 -8.62 -6.02
CA LEU A 105 10.87 -7.98 -5.74
C LEU A 105 11.70 -7.78 -7.01
N ILE A 106 11.76 -8.78 -7.90
CA ILE A 106 12.46 -8.66 -9.18
C ILE A 106 11.81 -7.55 -10.02
N ALA A 107 10.48 -7.58 -10.15
CA ALA A 107 9.74 -6.56 -10.88
C ALA A 107 9.88 -5.15 -10.28
N LEU A 108 9.98 -5.04 -8.95
CA LEU A 108 10.24 -3.78 -8.26
C LEU A 108 11.65 -3.26 -8.61
N LYS A 109 12.68 -4.12 -8.51
CA LYS A 109 14.05 -3.76 -8.88
C LYS A 109 14.16 -3.25 -10.30
N GLU A 110 13.55 -3.93 -11.27
CA GLU A 110 13.51 -3.48 -12.66
C GLU A 110 12.81 -2.12 -12.81
N ARG A 111 11.73 -1.88 -12.05
CA ARG A 111 11.03 -0.60 -12.04
C ARG A 111 11.90 0.52 -11.48
N LEU A 112 12.62 0.27 -10.38
CA LEU A 112 13.57 1.23 -9.82
C LEU A 112 14.67 1.56 -10.82
N ASN A 113 15.19 0.58 -11.56
CA ASN A 113 16.14 0.82 -12.64
C ASN A 113 15.57 1.72 -13.75
N ARG A 114 14.30 1.53 -14.14
CA ARG A 114 13.64 2.43 -15.11
C ARG A 114 13.47 3.85 -14.56
N ILE A 115 13.11 4.00 -13.30
CA ILE A 115 13.01 5.30 -12.63
C ILE A 115 14.39 5.98 -12.62
N ARG A 116 15.42 5.26 -12.17
CA ARG A 116 16.79 5.73 -12.13
C ARG A 116 17.25 6.22 -13.50
N ASN A 117 17.05 5.45 -14.56
CA ASN A 117 17.47 5.83 -15.92
C ASN A 117 16.73 7.08 -16.44
N ARG A 118 15.49 7.35 -15.99
CA ARG A 118 14.78 8.58 -16.33
C ARG A 118 15.30 9.80 -15.57
N ILE A 119 15.76 9.61 -14.34
CA ILE A 119 16.30 10.70 -13.51
C ILE A 119 17.74 11.02 -13.91
N TYR A 120 18.51 9.97 -14.21
CA TYR A 120 19.95 9.98 -14.50
C TYR A 120 20.26 9.32 -15.85
N PRO A 121 19.87 9.93 -16.98
CA PRO A 121 20.01 9.34 -18.31
C PRO A 121 21.47 9.21 -18.82
N PHE A 122 22.45 9.81 -18.13
CA PHE A 122 23.86 9.84 -18.55
C PHE A 122 24.83 9.15 -17.56
N ASN A 123 24.33 8.36 -16.62
CA ASN A 123 25.16 7.71 -15.59
C ASN A 123 25.86 6.44 -16.12
N ASP A 124 26.44 6.50 -17.32
CA ASP A 124 27.22 5.43 -17.96
C ASP A 124 28.69 5.41 -17.50
N ARG A 125 29.07 6.23 -16.52
CA ARG A 125 30.41 6.25 -15.95
C ARG A 125 30.28 6.32 -14.44
N ASP A 126 30.89 5.34 -13.76
CA ASP A 126 31.20 5.30 -12.32
C ASP A 126 30.24 4.48 -11.40
N GLU A 127 30.47 3.15 -11.41
CA GLU A 127 30.32 2.15 -10.30
C GLU A 127 28.93 1.61 -9.84
N PRO A 128 28.90 0.48 -9.08
CA PRO A 128 28.97 -0.91 -9.52
C PRO A 128 27.58 -1.58 -9.57
N ARG A 129 27.50 -2.71 -10.29
CA ARG A 129 26.26 -3.39 -10.70
C ARG A 129 25.57 -4.26 -9.62
N ASP A 130 25.81 -3.99 -8.35
CA ASP A 130 25.36 -4.85 -7.25
C ASP A 130 24.29 -4.16 -6.37
N LEU A 131 23.13 -3.90 -6.98
CA LEU A 131 21.82 -3.93 -6.32
C LEU A 131 21.11 -5.20 -6.78
#